data_AF-A0A9R1UU32-F1
#
_entry.id   AF-A0A9R1UU32-F1
#
_cell.length_a   1.000
_cell.length_b   1.000
_cell.length_c   1.000
_cell.angle_alpha   90.00
_cell.angle_beta   90.00
_cell.angle_gamma   90.00
#
_symmetry.space_group_name_H-M   'P 1'
#
loop_
_entity.id
_entity.type
_entity.pdbx_description
1 polymer ?
#
loop_
_entity_poly.entity_id
_entity_poly.type
_entity_poly.pdbx_seq_one_letter_code
_entity_poly.pdbx_strand_id
1 'polypeptide(L)'
;MGVALSHVNYNVRVAASDALVVVLDEYPYTLQESLATLFSLYIHDSVVGEDMIDFGWLGRQGIALALHVAVDVLRTKDLPVAMTFLISRAFADTNADVQGRMINVGIMIIDKHGKDNVSLLFPIFENYLNKKVSICCKSKFSLKGRVRVLAMIVKLFSTSNAVAYLTKAFWLFLEMTRILPINKFLEHD
;
A
#
# COMPACT_ATOMS: atom_id res chain seq x y z
N MET A 1 17.74 -12.79 -4.28
CA MET A 1 16.45 -12.27 -4.78
C MET A 1 16.54 -10.90 -5.44
N GLY A 2 17.35 -9.95 -4.94
CA GLY A 2 17.33 -8.55 -5.45
C GLY A 2 17.57 -8.36 -6.94
N VAL A 3 18.57 -9.04 -7.53
CA VAL A 3 19.03 -8.77 -8.92
C VAL A 3 17.98 -9.09 -10.00
N ALA A 4 17.14 -10.12 -9.81
CA ALA A 4 16.14 -10.51 -10.79
C ALA A 4 14.90 -9.59 -10.74
N LEU A 5 14.48 -9.19 -9.54
CA LEU A 5 13.35 -8.27 -9.34
C LEU A 5 13.70 -6.83 -9.73
N SER A 6 14.97 -6.44 -9.74
CA SER A 6 15.42 -5.13 -10.23
C SER A 6 15.98 -5.15 -11.66
N HIS A 7 15.89 -6.29 -12.36
CA HIS A 7 16.45 -6.45 -13.70
C HIS A 7 15.85 -5.43 -14.68
N VAL A 8 16.63 -4.91 -15.65
CA VAL A 8 16.16 -3.87 -16.59
C VAL A 8 14.99 -4.32 -17.47
N ASN A 9 14.99 -5.59 -17.88
CA ASN A 9 13.92 -6.20 -18.68
C ASN A 9 12.69 -6.53 -17.81
N TYR A 10 11.54 -5.98 -18.17
CA TYR A 10 10.25 -6.19 -17.48
C TYR A 10 9.86 -7.68 -17.40
N ASN A 11 10.05 -8.44 -18.46
CA ASN A 11 9.66 -9.86 -18.49
C ASN A 11 10.47 -10.70 -17.51
N VAL A 12 11.74 -10.32 -17.25
CA VAL A 12 12.56 -10.97 -16.21
C VAL A 12 11.99 -10.69 -14.83
N ARG A 13 11.52 -9.46 -14.57
CA ARG A 13 10.88 -9.11 -13.29
C ARG A 13 9.57 -9.86 -13.08
N VAL A 14 8.75 -9.99 -14.13
CA VAL A 14 7.49 -10.78 -14.09
C VAL A 14 7.81 -12.24 -13.82
N ALA A 15 8.69 -12.87 -14.59
CA ALA A 15 9.07 -14.26 -14.40
C ALA A 15 9.68 -14.53 -13.01
N ALA A 16 10.48 -13.59 -12.49
CA ALA A 16 11.01 -13.67 -11.13
C ALA A 16 9.91 -13.57 -10.06
N SER A 17 8.88 -12.76 -10.31
CA SER A 17 7.72 -12.61 -9.43
C SER A 17 6.86 -13.88 -9.42
N ASP A 18 6.59 -14.44 -10.60
CA ASP A 18 5.84 -15.69 -10.76
C ASP A 18 6.57 -16.88 -10.10
N ALA A 19 7.89 -16.98 -10.31
CA ALA A 19 8.70 -18.00 -9.66
C ALA A 19 8.70 -17.83 -8.13
N LEU A 20 8.75 -16.58 -7.65
CA LEU A 20 8.69 -16.29 -6.21
C LEU A 20 7.39 -16.78 -5.59
N VAL A 21 6.23 -16.48 -6.19
CA VAL A 21 4.95 -16.88 -5.59
C VAL A 21 4.79 -18.40 -5.51
N VAL A 22 5.30 -19.14 -6.50
CA VAL A 22 5.32 -20.61 -6.45
C VAL A 22 6.08 -21.11 -5.22
N VAL A 23 7.25 -20.53 -4.94
CA VAL A 23 8.04 -20.86 -3.75
C VAL A 23 7.31 -20.46 -2.47
N LEU A 24 6.62 -19.32 -2.45
CA LEU A 24 5.88 -18.85 -1.29
C LEU A 24 4.64 -19.72 -0.99
N ASP A 25 4.00 -20.25 -2.03
CA ASP A 25 2.89 -21.19 -1.89
C ASP A 25 3.38 -22.54 -1.36
N GLU A 26 4.51 -23.04 -1.87
CA GLU A 26 5.13 -24.29 -1.44
C GLU A 26 5.68 -24.21 -0.01
N TYR A 27 6.29 -23.08 0.37
CA TYR A 27 6.94 -22.87 1.67
C TYR A 27 6.32 -21.70 2.46
N PRO A 28 5.06 -21.80 2.90
CA PRO A 28 4.31 -20.67 3.44
C PRO A 28 4.77 -20.18 4.82
N TYR A 29 5.62 -20.95 5.51
CA TYR A 29 6.25 -20.52 6.76
C TYR A 29 7.30 -19.42 6.51
N THR A 30 7.84 -19.33 5.29
CA THR A 30 8.84 -18.31 4.88
C THR A 30 8.21 -17.00 4.41
N LEU A 31 6.88 -16.95 4.27
CA LEU A 31 6.18 -15.82 3.66
C LEU A 31 6.43 -14.50 4.39
N GLN A 32 6.40 -14.49 5.73
CA GLN A 32 6.63 -13.26 6.51
C GLN A 32 8.06 -12.76 6.38
N GLU A 33 9.05 -13.66 6.39
CA GLU A 33 10.46 -13.33 6.19
C GLU A 33 10.72 -12.81 4.78
N SER A 34 10.06 -13.43 3.79
CA SER A 34 10.12 -13.00 2.40
C SER A 34 9.50 -11.61 2.21
N LEU A 35 8.34 -11.34 2.79
CA LEU A 35 7.73 -10.01 2.80
C LEU A 35 8.64 -8.98 3.49
N ALA A 36 9.22 -9.31 4.63
CA ALA A 36 10.16 -8.43 5.33
C ALA A 36 11.40 -8.11 4.47
N THR A 37 11.92 -9.11 3.74
CA THR A 37 13.03 -8.94 2.81
C THR A 37 12.64 -8.02 1.65
N LEU A 38 11.48 -8.26 1.01
CA LEU A 38 10.97 -7.41 -0.06
C LEU A 38 10.77 -5.97 0.41
N PHE A 39 10.17 -5.76 1.58
CA PHE A 39 9.93 -4.41 2.12
C PHE A 39 11.24 -3.69 2.47
N SER A 40 12.25 -4.41 2.94
CA SER A 40 13.58 -3.86 3.21
C SER A 40 14.26 -3.41 1.91
N LEU A 41 14.22 -4.23 0.86
CA LEU A 41 14.73 -3.88 -0.47
C LEU A 41 14.01 -2.66 -1.04
N TYR A 42 12.68 -2.61 -0.91
CA TYR A 42 11.89 -1.48 -1.38
C TYR A 42 12.32 -0.16 -0.72
N ILE A 43 12.50 -0.17 0.60
CA ILE A 43 12.90 1.02 1.36
C ILE A 43 14.32 1.44 0.98
N HIS A 44 15.24 0.49 0.86
CA HIS A 44 16.62 0.75 0.44
C HIS A 44 16.65 1.48 -0.91
N ASP A 45 15.89 0.99 -1.89
CA ASP A 45 15.81 1.55 -3.23
C ASP A 45 14.97 2.84 -3.31
N SER A 46 14.33 3.26 -2.21
CA SER A 46 13.57 4.51 -2.11
C SER A 46 14.42 5.69 -1.60
N VAL A 47 15.64 5.45 -1.10
CA VAL A 47 16.51 6.50 -0.56
C VAL A 47 17.26 7.16 -1.71
N VAL A 48 16.63 8.17 -2.31
CA VAL A 48 17.29 9.05 -3.29
C VAL A 48 17.04 10.50 -2.86
N GLY A 49 18.10 11.30 -2.76
CA GLY A 49 18.05 12.73 -2.46
C GLY A 49 17.31 13.50 -3.56
N GLU A 50 16.81 14.69 -3.25
CA GLU A 50 15.88 15.47 -4.10
C GLU A 50 16.41 15.81 -5.51
N ASP A 51 17.72 15.64 -5.79
CA ASP A 51 18.37 15.99 -7.05
C ASP A 51 18.90 14.80 -7.88
N MET A 52 18.63 13.55 -7.50
CA MET A 52 19.12 12.38 -8.24
C MET A 52 18.04 11.64 -9.01
N ILE A 53 18.40 11.18 -10.22
CA ILE A 53 17.58 10.29 -11.04
C ILE A 53 17.35 9.01 -10.24
N ASP A 54 16.08 8.69 -10.01
CA ASP A 54 15.66 7.47 -9.34
C ASP A 54 15.97 6.27 -10.23
N PHE A 55 17.09 5.58 -9.99
CA PHE A 55 17.46 4.34 -10.68
C PHE A 55 16.88 3.10 -9.97
N GLY A 56 16.44 3.23 -8.72
CA GLY A 56 15.92 2.14 -7.89
C GLY A 56 14.48 1.76 -8.19
N TRP A 57 13.74 2.60 -8.93
CA TRP A 57 12.31 2.36 -9.20
C TRP A 57 12.02 1.03 -9.90
N LEU A 58 12.95 0.48 -10.68
CA LEU A 58 12.80 -0.84 -11.30
C LEU A 58 12.72 -1.97 -10.27
N GLY A 59 13.55 -1.91 -9.22
CA GLY A 59 13.50 -2.84 -8.09
C GLY A 59 12.17 -2.71 -7.35
N ARG A 60 11.75 -1.46 -7.08
CA ARG A 60 10.45 -1.19 -6.45
C ARG A 60 9.27 -1.66 -7.30
N GLN A 61 9.36 -1.55 -8.63
CA GLN A 61 8.36 -2.08 -9.56
C GLN A 61 8.33 -3.61 -9.53
N GLY A 62 9.48 -4.28 -9.53
CA GLY A 62 9.55 -5.74 -9.37
C GLY A 62 8.92 -6.22 -8.06
N ILE A 63 9.13 -5.49 -6.97
CA ILE A 63 8.46 -5.78 -5.69
C ILE A 63 6.94 -5.61 -5.81
N ALA A 64 6.46 -4.60 -6.53
CA ALA A 64 5.02 -4.44 -6.79
C ALA A 64 4.44 -5.63 -7.57
N LEU A 65 5.17 -6.15 -8.56
CA LEU A 65 4.78 -7.35 -9.31
C LEU A 65 4.76 -8.59 -8.42
N ALA A 66 5.81 -8.78 -7.60
CA ALA A 66 5.89 -9.87 -6.63
C ALA A 66 4.71 -9.83 -5.64
N LEU A 67 4.37 -8.66 -5.10
CA LEU A 67 3.23 -8.52 -4.20
C LEU A 67 1.90 -8.76 -4.91
N HIS A 68 1.77 -8.37 -6.17
CA HIS A 68 0.56 -8.59 -6.97
C HIS A 68 0.23 -10.08 -7.10
N VAL A 69 1.21 -10.89 -7.49
CA VAL A 69 1.01 -12.35 -7.59
C VAL A 69 0.90 -13.00 -6.21
N ALA A 70 1.60 -12.46 -5.20
CA ALA A 70 1.55 -13.00 -3.84
C ALA A 70 0.19 -12.79 -3.14
N VAL A 71 -0.68 -11.91 -3.63
CA VAL A 71 -2.03 -11.69 -3.04
C VAL A 71 -2.78 -13.01 -2.86
N ASP A 72 -2.57 -13.96 -3.78
CA ASP A 72 -3.27 -15.23 -3.76
C ASP A 72 -2.82 -16.18 -2.65
N VAL A 73 -1.57 -16.06 -2.20
CA VAL A 73 -0.96 -16.92 -1.18
C VAL A 73 -0.90 -16.26 0.20
N LEU A 74 -1.25 -14.96 0.29
CA LEU A 74 -1.35 -14.25 1.57
C LEU A 74 -2.40 -14.89 2.47
N ARG A 75 -2.07 -15.00 3.76
CA ARG A 75 -2.99 -15.50 4.80
C ARG A 75 -3.35 -14.36 5.74
N THR A 76 -4.40 -14.55 6.54
CA THR A 76 -4.86 -13.58 7.54
C THR A 76 -3.74 -13.02 8.42
N LYS A 77 -2.77 -13.85 8.84
CA LYS A 77 -1.64 -13.44 9.67
C LYS A 77 -0.64 -12.50 8.97
N ASP A 78 -0.63 -12.47 7.64
CA ASP A 78 0.32 -11.71 6.82
C ASP A 78 -0.27 -10.36 6.36
N LEU A 79 -1.61 -10.24 6.37
CA LEU A 79 -2.31 -9.01 5.98
C LEU A 79 -1.87 -7.77 6.76
N PRO A 80 -1.65 -7.82 8.10
CA PRO A 80 -1.27 -6.63 8.84
C PRO A 80 0.07 -6.04 8.40
N VAL A 81 1.07 -6.89 8.16
CA VAL A 81 2.40 -6.43 7.76
C VAL A 81 2.37 -5.87 6.33
N ALA A 82 1.68 -6.54 5.41
CA ALA A 82 1.52 -6.07 4.03
C ALA A 82 0.76 -4.74 3.95
N MET A 83 -0.39 -4.64 4.62
CA MET A 83 -1.21 -3.41 4.57
C MET A 83 -0.54 -2.24 5.27
N THR A 84 0.14 -2.47 6.40
CA THR A 84 0.90 -1.43 7.10
C THR A 84 2.01 -0.88 6.21
N PHE A 85 2.74 -1.74 5.51
CA PHE A 85 3.77 -1.33 4.55
C PHE A 85 3.19 -0.48 3.41
N LEU A 86 2.09 -0.94 2.81
CA LEU A 86 1.44 -0.25 1.69
C LEU A 86 1.02 1.18 2.05
N ILE A 87 0.29 1.36 3.16
CA ILE A 87 -0.22 2.68 3.56
C ILE A 87 0.90 3.61 4.07
N SER A 88 1.93 3.04 4.71
CA SER A 88 2.99 3.84 5.35
C SER A 88 4.07 4.27 4.37
N ARG A 89 4.30 3.50 3.30
CA ARG A 89 5.40 3.72 2.35
C ARG A 89 4.93 3.67 0.90
N ALA A 90 4.32 2.55 0.48
CA ALA A 90 4.18 2.26 -0.94
C ALA A 90 3.19 3.19 -1.69
N PHE A 91 2.11 3.63 -1.04
CA PHE A 91 1.16 4.57 -1.65
C PHE A 91 1.71 5.99 -1.82
N ALA A 92 2.86 6.27 -1.22
CA ALA A 92 3.57 7.53 -1.32
C ALA A 92 4.84 7.43 -2.19
N ASP A 93 4.99 6.36 -2.99
CA ASP A 93 6.10 6.24 -3.95
C ASP A 93 6.11 7.46 -4.89
N THR A 94 7.32 7.93 -5.22
CA THR A 94 7.58 9.07 -6.11
C THR A 94 7.38 8.70 -7.58
N ASN A 95 7.61 7.44 -7.94
CA ASN A 95 7.38 6.94 -9.29
C ASN A 95 5.91 6.56 -9.48
N ALA A 96 5.27 7.16 -10.49
CA ALA A 96 3.83 6.99 -10.73
C ALA A 96 3.45 5.55 -11.11
N ASP A 97 4.28 4.83 -11.87
CA ASP A 97 4.01 3.43 -12.25
C ASP A 97 4.11 2.50 -11.02
N VAL A 98 5.14 2.67 -10.19
CA VAL A 98 5.28 1.90 -8.94
C VAL A 98 4.11 2.21 -8.00
N GLN A 99 3.79 3.48 -7.80
CA GLN A 99 2.68 3.92 -6.95
C GLN A 99 1.34 3.31 -7.41
N GLY A 100 1.04 3.37 -8.71
CA GLY A 100 -0.18 2.82 -9.28
C GLY A 100 -0.30 1.31 -9.05
N ARG A 101 0.79 0.56 -9.27
CA ARG A 101 0.82 -0.89 -9.02
C ARG A 101 0.63 -1.21 -7.54
N MET A 102 1.26 -0.47 -6.64
CA MET A 102 1.12 -0.69 -5.19
C MET A 102 -0.31 -0.41 -4.71
N ILE A 103 -0.96 0.62 -5.23
CA ILE A 103 -2.39 0.88 -4.98
C ILE A 103 -3.23 -0.29 -5.48
N ASN A 104 -2.96 -0.78 -6.69
CA ASN A 104 -3.67 -1.93 -7.26
C ASN A 104 -3.50 -3.20 -6.39
N VAL A 105 -2.29 -3.47 -5.89
CA VAL A 105 -2.04 -4.56 -4.93
C VAL A 105 -2.93 -4.42 -3.70
N GLY A 106 -2.98 -3.24 -3.07
CA GLY A 106 -3.82 -3.06 -1.88
C GLY A 106 -5.32 -3.20 -2.16
N ILE A 107 -5.79 -2.78 -3.34
CA ILE A 107 -7.18 -3.03 -3.77
C ILE A 107 -7.44 -4.53 -3.89
N MET A 108 -6.53 -5.28 -4.52
CA MET A 108 -6.66 -6.74 -4.67
C MET A 108 -6.62 -7.47 -3.32
N ILE A 109 -5.80 -7.02 -2.36
CA ILE A 109 -5.81 -7.56 -1.00
C ILE A 109 -7.19 -7.35 -0.36
N ILE A 110 -7.80 -6.18 -0.53
CA ILE A 110 -9.15 -5.90 0.00
C ILE A 110 -10.22 -6.73 -0.70
N ASP A 111 -10.13 -6.87 -2.02
CA ASP A 111 -11.07 -7.67 -2.80
C ASP A 111 -11.03 -9.14 -2.39
N LYS A 112 -9.84 -9.71 -2.18
CA LYS A 112 -9.67 -11.12 -1.84
C LYS A 112 -9.89 -11.41 -0.35
N HIS A 113 -9.35 -10.58 0.54
CA HIS A 113 -9.27 -10.87 1.97
C HIS A 113 -10.12 -9.93 2.83
N GLY A 114 -10.61 -8.82 2.29
CA GLY A 114 -11.23 -7.76 3.08
C GLY A 114 -12.50 -8.18 3.81
N LYS A 115 -13.36 -8.96 3.16
CA LYS A 115 -14.68 -9.37 3.69
C LYS A 115 -14.59 -10.05 5.06
N ASP A 116 -13.65 -10.98 5.21
CA ASP A 116 -13.51 -11.79 6.42
C ASP A 116 -12.52 -11.18 7.44
N ASN A 117 -11.78 -10.15 7.04
CA ASN A 117 -10.70 -9.56 7.84
C ASN A 117 -10.93 -8.07 8.15
N VAL A 118 -12.18 -7.57 8.07
CA VAL A 118 -12.51 -6.16 8.37
C VAL A 118 -12.02 -5.74 9.75
N SER A 119 -12.30 -6.55 10.79
CA SER A 119 -11.90 -6.26 12.17
C SER A 119 -10.38 -6.18 12.36
N LEU A 120 -9.61 -6.84 11.49
CA LEU A 120 -8.15 -6.81 11.50
C LEU A 120 -7.59 -5.61 10.74
N LEU A 121 -8.16 -5.33 9.56
CA LEU A 121 -7.66 -4.29 8.65
C LEU A 121 -8.11 -2.88 9.04
N PHE A 122 -9.33 -2.75 9.54
CA PHE A 122 -9.90 -1.44 9.86
C PHE A 122 -9.09 -0.67 10.92
N PRO A 123 -8.66 -1.27 12.05
CA PRO A 123 -7.81 -0.57 13.02
C PRO A 123 -6.49 -0.05 12.43
N ILE A 124 -5.93 -0.75 11.44
CA ILE A 124 -4.69 -0.33 10.77
C ILE A 124 -4.93 0.96 9.98
N PHE A 125 -6.01 1.01 9.20
CA PHE A 125 -6.41 2.20 8.46
C PHE A 125 -6.79 3.36 9.38
N GLU A 126 -7.56 3.09 10.44
CA GLU A 126 -7.96 4.07 11.44
C GLU A 126 -6.74 4.70 12.12
N ASN A 127 -5.77 3.87 12.55
CA ASN A 127 -4.53 4.35 13.15
C ASN A 127 -3.71 5.22 12.20
N TYR A 128 -3.68 4.90 10.91
CA TYR A 128 -3.00 5.72 9.91
C TYR A 128 -3.64 7.09 9.75
N LEU A 129 -4.98 7.16 9.67
CA LEU A 129 -5.72 8.42 9.54
C LEU A 129 -5.64 9.28 10.82
N ASN A 130 -5.63 8.63 11.99
CA ASN A 130 -5.61 9.30 13.31
C ASN A 130 -4.24 9.80 13.74
N LYS A 131 -3.15 9.47 13.05
CA LYS A 131 -1.83 10.06 13.33
C LYS A 131 -1.94 11.58 13.20
N LYS A 132 -1.94 12.25 14.36
CA LYS A 132 -2.01 13.72 14.46
C LYS A 132 -0.89 14.31 13.63
N VAL A 133 -1.24 15.27 12.78
CA VAL A 133 -0.27 16.12 12.10
C VAL A 133 0.41 16.94 13.20
N SER A 134 1.64 16.60 13.60
CA SER A 134 2.42 17.56 14.36
C SER A 134 2.70 18.71 13.41
N ILE A 135 2.07 19.85 13.68
CA ILE A 135 2.07 21.06 12.83
C ILE A 135 3.50 21.63 12.64
N CYS A 136 4.47 21.16 13.42
CA CYS A 136 5.85 21.63 13.40
C CYS A 136 6.67 21.16 12.19
N CYS A 137 6.35 20.00 11.62
CA CYS A 137 7.03 19.52 10.44
C CYS A 137 6.06 19.59 9.26
N LYS A 138 6.46 20.23 8.16
CA LYS A 138 5.91 20.00 6.81
C LYS A 138 6.19 18.55 6.35
N SER A 139 5.98 17.57 7.22
CA SER A 139 6.19 16.17 6.95
C SER A 139 5.00 15.70 6.12
N LYS A 140 5.28 15.39 4.85
CA LYS A 140 4.76 14.36 3.93
C LYS A 140 3.48 13.55 4.28
N PHE A 141 2.59 14.00 5.14
CA PHE A 141 1.20 13.56 5.21
C PHE A 141 0.47 14.25 4.06
N SER A 142 0.80 13.83 2.84
CA SER A 142 0.13 14.36 1.65
C SER A 142 -1.36 14.06 1.81
N LEU A 143 -2.19 15.09 1.70
CA LEU A 143 -3.63 14.97 1.58
C LEU A 143 -4.01 13.83 0.60
N LYS A 144 -3.24 13.69 -0.48
CA LYS A 144 -3.37 12.60 -1.47
C LYS A 144 -3.25 11.20 -0.84
N GLY A 145 -2.32 10.99 0.10
CA GLY A 145 -2.15 9.73 0.82
C GLY A 145 -3.36 9.38 1.70
N ARG A 146 -3.88 10.37 2.43
CA ARG A 146 -5.10 10.19 3.25
C ARG A 146 -6.33 9.87 2.40
N VAL A 147 -6.49 10.55 1.26
CA VAL A 147 -7.59 10.27 0.30
C VAL A 147 -7.51 8.84 -0.24
N ARG A 148 -6.30 8.33 -0.55
CA ARG A 148 -6.11 6.94 -1.00
C ARG A 148 -6.49 5.92 0.07
N VAL A 149 -6.07 6.15 1.31
CA VAL A 149 -6.45 5.27 2.44
C VAL A 149 -7.94 5.31 2.68
N LEU A 150 -8.57 6.49 2.61
CA LEU A 150 -10.02 6.61 2.71
C LEU A 150 -10.74 5.83 1.58
N ALA A 151 -10.27 5.94 0.33
CA ALA A 151 -10.81 5.16 -0.78
C ALA A 151 -10.70 3.65 -0.53
N MET A 152 -9.61 3.18 0.09
CA MET A 152 -9.48 1.78 0.53
C MET A 152 -10.45 1.40 1.63
N ILE A 153 -10.69 2.29 2.60
CA ILE A 153 -11.70 2.05 3.64
C ILE A 153 -13.09 1.89 3.02
N VAL A 154 -13.47 2.77 2.09
CA VAL A 154 -14.74 2.67 1.35
C VAL A 154 -14.84 1.33 0.62
N LYS A 155 -13.76 0.90 -0.04
CA LYS A 155 -13.68 -0.39 -0.71
C LYS A 155 -13.80 -1.57 0.27
N LEU A 156 -13.12 -1.52 1.41
CA LEU A 156 -13.19 -2.55 2.47
C LEU A 156 -14.62 -2.73 2.98
N PHE A 157 -15.37 -1.64 3.11
CA PHE A 157 -16.77 -1.73 3.50
C PHE A 157 -17.71 -2.11 2.36
N SER A 158 -17.32 -1.87 1.12
CA SER A 158 -18.08 -2.35 -0.04
C SER A 158 -17.97 -3.87 -0.21
N THR A 159 -16.87 -4.49 0.24
CA THR A 159 -16.70 -5.95 0.20
C THR A 159 -17.32 -6.67 1.39
N SER A 160 -17.81 -5.94 2.40
CA SER A 160 -18.40 -6.48 3.62
C SER A 160 -19.85 -6.02 3.78
N ASN A 161 -20.77 -6.90 4.20
CA ASN A 161 -22.16 -6.52 4.52
C ASN A 161 -22.27 -5.72 5.85
N ALA A 162 -21.18 -5.09 6.30
CA ALA A 162 -21.04 -4.59 7.66
C ALA A 162 -21.54 -3.13 7.77
N VAL A 163 -22.86 -2.98 7.86
CA VAL A 163 -23.57 -1.70 8.07
C VAL A 163 -23.04 -0.94 9.30
N ALA A 164 -22.59 -1.66 10.34
CA ALA A 164 -22.04 -1.09 11.57
C ALA A 164 -20.79 -0.21 11.36
N TYR A 165 -20.06 -0.41 10.25
CA TYR A 165 -18.88 0.41 9.97
C TYR A 165 -19.14 1.53 8.96
N LEU A 166 -20.26 1.50 8.22
CA LEU A 166 -20.62 2.59 7.30
C LEU A 166 -20.84 3.90 8.05
N THR A 167 -21.48 3.85 9.21
CA THR A 167 -21.65 5.02 10.09
C THR A 167 -20.31 5.57 10.57
N LYS A 168 -19.37 4.68 10.92
CA LYS A 168 -18.02 5.08 11.36
C LYS A 168 -17.15 5.61 10.22
N ALA A 169 -17.24 5.01 9.03
CA ALA A 169 -16.57 5.46 7.81
C ALA A 169 -17.07 6.83 7.36
N PHE A 170 -18.40 7.02 7.38
CA PHE A 170 -19.03 8.29 7.09
C PHE A 170 -18.63 9.37 8.10
N TRP A 171 -18.53 9.03 9.39
CA TRP A 171 -18.04 9.95 10.41
C TRP A 171 -16.57 10.34 10.20
N LEU A 172 -15.69 9.38 9.91
CA LEU A 172 -14.29 9.63 9.54
C LEU A 172 -14.17 10.52 8.29
N PHE A 173 -15.03 10.30 7.29
CA PHE A 173 -15.10 11.14 6.10
C PHE A 173 -15.47 12.59 6.45
N LEU A 174 -16.53 12.78 7.25
CA LEU A 174 -16.96 14.11 7.70
C LEU A 174 -15.86 14.82 8.50
N GLU A 175 -15.22 14.13 9.44
CA GLU A 175 -14.13 14.70 10.25
C GLU A 175 -12.94 15.12 9.38
N MET A 176 -12.59 14.33 8.36
CA MET A 176 -11.54 14.69 7.40
C MET A 176 -11.91 15.91 6.54
N THR A 177 -13.17 16.03 6.09
CA THR A 177 -13.64 17.22 5.35
C THR A 177 -13.66 18.47 6.23
N ARG A 178 -13.88 18.34 7.54
CA ARG A 178 -13.77 19.45 8.51
C ARG A 178 -12.35 19.98 8.66
N ILE A 179 -11.35 19.10 8.50
CA ILE A 179 -9.92 19.44 8.61
C ILE A 179 -9.39 20.04 7.29
N LEU A 180 -10.11 19.89 6.18
CA LEU A 180 -9.73 20.39 4.86
C LEU A 180 -10.53 21.64 4.50
N PRO A 181 -9.91 22.83 4.40
CA PRO A 181 -10.62 23.98 3.87
C PRO A 181 -10.96 23.70 2.40
N ILE A 182 -12.26 23.51 2.12
CA ILE A 182 -12.82 23.31 0.78
C ILE A 182 -12.43 24.45 -0.17
N ASN A 183 -12.08 25.62 0.37
CA ASN A 183 -11.71 26.83 -0.38
C ASN A 183 -10.38 26.78 -1.15
N LYS A 184 -9.59 25.70 -1.10
CA LYS A 184 -8.38 25.58 -1.95
C LYS A 184 -8.58 24.83 -3.27
N PHE A 185 -9.80 24.41 -3.59
CA PHE A 185 -10.11 23.68 -4.82
C PHE A 185 -10.77 24.54 -5.93
N LEU A 186 -10.94 25.85 -5.71
CA LEU A 186 -11.59 26.77 -6.67
C LEU A 186 -10.67 27.90 -7.17
N GLU A 187 -9.37 27.85 -6.93
CA GLU A 187 -8.41 28.82 -7.49
C GLU A 187 -7.38 28.09 -8.34
N HIS A 188 -7.73 27.84 -9.60
CA HIS A 188 -6.82 27.80 -10.74
C HIS A 188 -7.68 27.85 -12.01
N ASP A 189 -8.01 29.08 -12.42
CA ASP A 189 -8.04 29.44 -13.85
C ASP A 189 -6.59 29.64 -14.33
#